data_AF-A0A3D8QBI6-F1
#
_entry.id   AF-A0A3D8QBI6-F1
#
_cell.length_a   1.000
_cell.length_b   1.000
_cell.length_c   1.000
_cell.angle_alpha   90.00
_cell.angle_beta   90.00
_cell.angle_gamma   90.00
#
_symmetry.space_group_name_H-M   'P 1'
#
loop_
_entity.id
_entity.type
_entity.pdbx_description
1 polymer ?
#
loop_
_entity_poly.entity_id
_entity_poly.type
_entity_poly.pdbx_seq_one_letter_code
_entity_poly.pdbx_strand_id
1 'polypeptide(L)'
;MMILLNAFEMGTVGHNAPGQWKNPEDKSATKRSLEYWIELAKLLERGGFTALFLADIFGGHDTYEGSLDNCIRRAAQWPVTDPTIASYITNVL
;
A
#
# COMPACT_ATOMS: atom_id res chain seq x y z
N MET A 1 17.20 -8.43 -23.49
CA MET A 1 16.93 -7.49 -22.38
C MET A 1 15.74 -8.03 -21.61
N MET A 2 15.87 -8.26 -20.31
CA MET A 2 14.74 -8.68 -19.46
C MET A 2 14.13 -7.43 -18.82
N ILE A 3 12.80 -7.32 -18.82
CA ILE A 3 12.08 -6.26 -18.09
C ILE A 3 11.70 -6.81 -16.73
N LEU A 4 12.02 -6.06 -15.67
CA LEU A 4 11.62 -6.39 -14.30
C LEU A 4 10.29 -5.71 -13.98
N LEU A 5 9.33 -6.46 -13.45
CA LEU A 5 8.02 -5.95 -13.05
C LEU A 5 7.90 -6.00 -11.54
N ASN A 6 7.80 -4.83 -10.91
CA ASN A 6 7.59 -4.72 -9.47
C ASN A 6 6.20 -4.14 -9.18
N ALA A 7 5.53 -4.68 -8.17
CA ALA A 7 4.30 -4.09 -7.66
C ALA A 7 4.66 -3.00 -6.65
N PHE A 8 4.13 -1.80 -6.82
CA PHE A 8 4.42 -0.67 -5.93
C PHE A 8 3.27 -0.43 -4.97
N GLU A 9 3.50 -0.64 -3.68
CA GLU A 9 2.45 -0.61 -2.66
C GLU A 9 2.92 0.01 -1.34
N MET A 10 1.99 0.33 -0.46
CA MET A 10 2.20 0.98 0.81
C MET A 10 1.16 0.51 1.84
N GLY A 11 1.54 0.47 3.12
CA GLY A 11 0.67 0.12 4.25
C GLY A 11 -0.40 1.14 4.59
N THR A 12 -1.06 1.72 3.57
CA THR A 12 -2.04 2.81 3.70
C THR A 12 -3.26 2.59 2.81
N VAL A 13 -4.36 3.29 3.10
CA VAL A 13 -5.61 3.20 2.34
C VAL A 13 -5.48 3.88 0.98
N GLY A 14 -4.97 5.11 0.91
CA GLY A 14 -4.79 5.83 -0.36
C GLY A 14 -3.32 6.09 -0.66
N HIS A 15 -2.72 5.35 -1.59
CA HIS A 15 -1.31 5.50 -1.96
C HIS A 15 -1.10 6.58 -3.05
N ASN A 16 -1.30 6.22 -4.33
CA ASN A 16 -1.03 7.11 -5.48
C ASN A 16 -2.29 7.60 -6.21
N ALA A 17 -3.46 7.00 -5.95
CA ALA A 17 -4.71 7.32 -6.62
C ALA A 17 -5.74 7.83 -5.59
N PRO A 18 -5.78 9.15 -5.32
CA PRO A 18 -6.69 9.73 -4.33
C PRO A 18 -8.15 9.40 -4.63
N GLY A 19 -8.85 8.85 -3.63
CA GLY A 19 -10.28 8.53 -3.71
C GLY A 19 -10.62 7.20 -4.39
N GLN A 20 -9.67 6.52 -5.04
CA GLN A 20 -9.92 5.21 -5.69
C GLN A 20 -10.40 4.15 -4.69
N TRP A 21 -9.97 4.25 -3.43
CA TRP A 21 -10.40 3.39 -2.32
C TRP A 21 -11.91 3.40 -2.06
N LYS A 22 -12.67 4.35 -2.64
CA LYS A 22 -14.14 4.38 -2.58
C LYS A 22 -14.81 3.47 -3.61
N ASN A 23 -14.07 2.96 -4.60
CA ASN A 23 -14.61 1.98 -5.53
C ASN A 23 -14.99 0.70 -4.74
N PRO A 24 -16.20 0.15 -4.89
CA PRO A 24 -16.64 -1.06 -4.19
C PRO A 24 -15.74 -2.29 -4.40
N GLU A 25 -14.97 -2.34 -5.49
CA GLU A 25 -14.03 -3.44 -5.77
C GLU A 25 -12.64 -3.24 -5.16
N ASP A 26 -12.34 -2.02 -4.68
CA ASP A 26 -11.04 -1.69 -4.09
C ASP A 26 -10.90 -2.35 -2.70
N LYS A 27 -9.71 -2.93 -2.46
CA LYS A 27 -9.40 -3.64 -1.21
C LYS A 27 -8.41 -2.87 -0.32
N SER A 28 -8.06 -1.64 -0.65
CA SER A 28 -7.03 -0.88 0.08
C SER A 28 -7.41 -0.62 1.53
N ALA A 29 -8.71 -0.53 1.84
CA ALA A 29 -9.19 -0.41 3.22
C ALA A 29 -8.91 -1.65 4.08
N THR A 30 -8.60 -2.81 3.48
CA THR A 30 -8.34 -4.07 4.22
C THR A 30 -6.84 -4.33 4.47
N LYS A 31 -5.94 -3.41 4.08
CA LYS A 31 -4.48 -3.55 4.20
C LYS A 31 -3.95 -3.72 5.63
N ARG A 32 -4.78 -3.47 6.64
CA ARG A 32 -4.44 -3.75 8.06
C ARG A 32 -4.53 -5.24 8.43
N SER A 33 -5.10 -6.06 7.56
CA SER A 33 -5.19 -7.52 7.76
C SER A 33 -4.00 -8.22 7.09
N LEU A 34 -3.52 -9.28 7.72
CA LEU A 34 -2.43 -10.11 7.20
C LEU A 34 -2.83 -10.80 5.90
N GLU A 35 -4.09 -11.21 5.80
CA GLU A 35 -4.67 -11.90 4.66
C GLU A 35 -4.55 -11.08 3.37
N TYR A 36 -4.69 -9.74 3.43
CA TYR A 36 -4.48 -8.88 2.27
C TYR A 36 -3.08 -9.09 1.66
N TRP A 37 -2.05 -9.06 2.51
CA TRP A 37 -0.66 -9.17 2.08
C TRP A 37 -0.29 -10.57 1.62
N ILE A 38 -0.83 -11.61 2.29
CA ILE A 38 -0.66 -13.00 1.87
C ILE A 38 -1.25 -13.21 0.47
N GLU A 39 -2.47 -12.74 0.23
CA GLU A 39 -3.13 -12.92 -1.06
C GLU A 39 -2.49 -12.06 -2.16
N LEU A 40 -1.98 -10.87 -1.82
CA LEU A 40 -1.17 -10.07 -2.72
C LEU A 40 0.13 -10.79 -3.11
N ALA A 41 0.88 -11.31 -2.14
CA ALA A 41 2.13 -12.04 -2.42
C ALA A 41 1.90 -13.21 -3.38
N LYS A 42 0.92 -14.08 -3.08
CA LYS A 42 0.53 -15.19 -3.96
C LYS A 42 0.11 -14.73 -5.36
N LEU A 43 -0.58 -13.59 -5.47
CA LEU A 43 -0.99 -13.04 -6.76
C LEU A 43 0.23 -12.60 -7.59
N LEU A 44 1.18 -11.91 -6.96
CA LEU A 44 2.40 -11.41 -7.61
C LEU A 44 3.30 -12.55 -8.06
N GLU A 45 3.47 -13.59 -7.24
CA GLU A 45 4.20 -14.81 -7.60
C GLU A 45 3.60 -15.50 -8.82
N ARG A 46 2.27 -15.73 -8.82
CA ARG A 46 1.57 -16.29 -9.99
C ARG A 46 1.69 -15.42 -11.23
N GLY A 47 1.81 -14.11 -11.05
CA GLY A 47 1.98 -13.13 -12.13
C GLY A 47 3.41 -12.98 -12.64
N GLY A 48 4.40 -13.66 -12.04
CA GLY A 48 5.81 -13.53 -12.41
C GLY A 48 6.42 -12.16 -12.09
N PHE A 49 5.87 -11.45 -11.10
CA PHE A 49 6.46 -10.20 -10.62
C PHE A 49 7.81 -10.46 -9.96
N THR A 50 8.75 -9.56 -10.16
CA THR A 50 10.11 -9.63 -9.61
C THR A 50 10.14 -9.30 -8.12
N ALA A 51 9.38 -8.28 -7.69
CA ALA A 51 9.31 -7.89 -6.29
C ALA A 51 8.02 -7.13 -5.94
N LEU A 52 7.69 -7.13 -4.66
CA LEU A 52 6.81 -6.15 -4.02
C LEU A 52 7.69 -5.02 -3.47
N PHE A 53 7.54 -3.81 -4.00
CA PHE A 53 8.21 -2.61 -3.51
C PHE A 53 7.28 -1.88 -2.53
N LEU A 54 7.69 -1.79 -1.28
CA LEU A 54 6.93 -1.15 -0.20
C LEU A 54 7.43 0.27 0.05
N ALA A 55 6.56 1.27 -0.14
CA ALA A 55 6.78 2.64 0.29
C ALA A 55 6.44 2.83 1.78
N ASP A 56 6.95 3.91 2.37
CA ASP A 56 6.62 4.31 3.73
C ASP A 56 6.78 5.83 3.94
N ILE A 57 6.10 6.37 4.95
CA ILE A 57 6.26 7.74 5.46
C ILE A 57 6.20 7.76 6.98
N PHE A 58 6.94 8.67 7.62
CA PHE A 58 6.93 8.80 9.08
C PHE A 58 5.78 9.69 9.61
N GLY A 59 5.22 10.57 8.77
CA GLY A 59 4.17 11.51 9.15
C GLY A 59 3.28 11.86 7.96
N GLY A 60 2.08 12.37 8.23
CA GLY A 60 1.14 12.77 7.19
C GLY A 60 1.52 14.07 6.48
N HIS A 61 0.87 14.32 5.33
CA HIS A 61 1.10 15.51 4.51
C HIS A 61 0.31 16.72 5.04
N ASP A 62 0.99 17.73 5.57
CA ASP A 62 0.38 18.94 6.18
C ASP A 62 0.64 20.25 5.42
N THR A 63 1.44 20.22 4.35
CA THR A 63 1.82 21.42 3.59
C THR A 63 0.61 22.14 2.98
N TYR A 64 -0.39 21.38 2.52
CA TYR A 64 -1.62 21.94 1.97
C TYR A 64 -2.50 22.49 3.09
N GLU A 65 -2.81 23.80 3.04
CA GLU A 65 -3.56 24.53 4.06
C GLU A 65 -2.94 24.51 5.47
N GLY A 66 -1.66 24.11 5.60
CA GLY A 66 -0.96 24.06 6.88
C GLY A 66 -1.60 23.10 7.89
N SER A 67 -2.26 22.03 7.41
CA SER A 67 -3.05 21.12 8.24
C SER A 67 -3.09 19.69 7.68
N LEU A 68 -3.10 18.71 8.57
CA LEU A 68 -3.29 17.29 8.24
C LEU A 68 -4.72 16.94 7.84
N ASP A 69 -5.71 17.83 8.04
CA ASP A 69 -7.13 17.52 7.83
C ASP A 69 -7.39 16.95 6.43
N ASN A 70 -6.80 17.57 5.40
CA ASN A 70 -6.99 17.13 4.02
C ASN A 70 -6.37 15.74 3.75
N CYS A 71 -5.19 15.47 4.32
CA CYS A 71 -4.51 14.18 4.25
C CYS A 71 -5.36 13.08 4.89
N ILE A 72 -5.85 13.32 6.11
CA ILE A 72 -6.67 12.37 6.87
C ILE A 72 -8.00 12.08 6.14
N ARG A 73 -8.74 13.13 5.74
CA ARG A 73 -10.07 12.99 5.12
C ARG A 73 -10.04 12.26 3.77
N ARG A 74 -8.91 12.34 3.06
CA ARG A 74 -8.73 11.69 1.75
C ARG A 74 -8.00 10.35 1.85
N ALA A 75 -7.57 9.99 3.05
CA ALA A 75 -6.71 8.86 3.33
C ALA A 75 -5.41 8.89 2.49
N ALA A 76 -4.86 10.08 2.27
CA ALA A 76 -3.69 10.29 1.41
C ALA A 76 -2.43 9.90 2.17
N GLN A 77 -1.98 8.68 1.95
CA GLN A 77 -0.89 7.99 2.64
C GLN A 77 -1.06 7.95 4.16
N TRP A 78 -2.29 8.12 4.64
CA TRP A 78 -2.66 8.10 6.03
C TRP A 78 -3.99 7.34 6.23
N PRO A 79 -4.15 6.54 7.30
CA PRO A 79 -3.11 6.12 8.23
C PRO A 79 -2.07 5.22 7.53
N VAL A 80 -0.88 5.12 8.11
CA VAL A 80 0.19 4.23 7.62
C VAL A 80 0.50 3.16 8.67
N THR A 81 0.77 1.95 8.21
CA THR A 81 1.22 0.82 9.02
C THR A 81 2.66 0.49 8.63
N ASP A 82 3.48 0.16 9.63
CA ASP A 82 4.88 -0.20 9.45
C ASP A 82 5.02 -1.32 8.39
N PRO A 83 5.85 -1.13 7.34
CA PRO A 83 5.99 -2.05 6.23
C PRO A 83 6.66 -3.38 6.61
N THR A 84 7.30 -3.47 7.78
CA THR A 84 7.91 -4.73 8.26
C THR A 84 6.85 -5.83 8.42
N ILE A 85 5.62 -5.48 8.81
CA ILE A 85 4.52 -6.44 8.94
C ILE A 85 4.27 -7.18 7.62
N ALA A 86 4.25 -6.46 6.50
CA ALA A 86 4.11 -7.06 5.18
C ALA A 86 5.38 -7.83 4.75
N SER A 87 6.56 -7.30 5.10
CA SER A 87 7.86 -7.89 4.75
C SER A 87 8.10 -9.27 5.36
N TYR A 88 7.54 -9.54 6.55
CA TYR A 88 7.64 -10.87 7.18
C TYR A 88 6.84 -11.94 6.43
N ILE A 89 5.84 -11.57 5.63
CA ILE A 89 4.99 -12.52 4.92
C ILE A 89 5.64 -12.94 3.60
N THR A 90 6.21 -11.97 2.88
CA THR A 90 6.82 -12.20 1.56
C THR A 90 8.13 -12.98 1.60
N ASN A 91 8.74 -13.15 2.78
CA ASN A 91 9.95 -13.96 2.96
C ASN A 91 9.66 -15.40 3.42
N VAL A 92 8.37 -15.74 3.63
CA VAL A 92 7.94 -17.04 4.18
C VAL A 92 7.22 -17.90 3.13
N LEU A 93 6.89 -17.30 1.98
CA LEU A 93 6.40 -17.99 0.78
C LEU A 93 7.56 -18.13 -0.21
#